data_AF-A0A3F2V735-F1
#
_entry.id   AF-A0A3F2V735-F1
#
_cell.length_a   1.000
_cell.length_b   1.000
_cell.length_c   1.000
_cell.angle_alpha   90.00
_cell.angle_beta   90.00
_cell.angle_gamma   90.00
#
_symmetry.space_group_name_H-M   'P 1'
#
loop_
_entity.id
_entity.type
_entity.pdbx_description
1 polymer ?
#
loop_
_entity_poly.entity_id
_entity_poly.type
_entity_poly.pdbx_seq_one_letter_code
_entity_poly.pdbx_strand_id
1 'polypeptide(L)'
;MTRSVTGELKEDPDVIVQKLYKMAQKHDVEFQGDSATGFAKGKGFHVEYKVEGTMCTLTVTKKPMLIPWTLVESQLEKLFNNG
;
A
#
# COMPACT_ATOMS: atom_id res chain seq x y z
N MET A 1 5.94 -14.96 5.76
CA MET A 1 6.70 -13.77 6.22
C MET A 1 6.04 -12.54 5.64
N THR A 2 5.92 -11.48 6.43
CA THR A 2 5.41 -10.17 6.00
C THR A 2 6.57 -9.17 5.91
N ARG A 3 6.34 -8.06 5.19
CA ARG A 3 7.26 -6.92 5.15
C ARG A 3 6.48 -5.64 5.29
N SER A 4 7.00 -4.72 6.10
CA SER A 4 6.37 -3.44 6.34
C SER A 4 7.36 -2.31 6.11
N VAL A 5 6.84 -1.19 5.60
CA VAL A 5 7.55 0.09 5.52
C VAL A 5 6.65 1.15 6.14
N THR A 6 7.25 2.14 6.77
CA THR A 6 6.54 3.30 7.31
C THR A 6 7.12 4.56 6.71
N GLY A 7 6.27 5.48 6.29
CA GLY A 7 6.70 6.79 5.82
C GLY A 7 5.61 7.83 5.97
N GLU A 8 6.00 9.09 5.80
CA GLU A 8 5.09 10.22 5.94
C GLU A 8 4.20 10.38 4.70
N LEU A 9 2.91 10.63 4.93
CA LEU A 9 1.95 10.94 3.90
C LEU A 9 2.13 12.40 3.46
N LYS A 10 2.34 12.58 2.14
CA LYS A 10 2.50 13.91 1.53
C LYS A 10 1.17 14.60 1.23
N GLU A 11 0.08 13.86 1.33
CA GLU A 11 -1.27 14.32 1.06
C GLU A 11 -2.21 13.81 2.15
N ASP A 12 -3.39 14.42 2.22
CA ASP A 12 -4.44 13.99 3.13
C ASP A 12 -4.81 12.50 2.89
N PRO A 13 -4.89 11.67 3.94
CA PRO A 13 -5.24 10.26 3.83
C PRO A 13 -6.54 10.01 3.05
N ASP A 14 -7.57 10.85 3.21
CA ASP A 14 -8.84 10.69 2.52
C ASP A 14 -8.69 10.88 1.00
N VAL A 15 -7.82 11.82 0.58
CA VAL A 15 -7.51 12.04 -0.85
C VAL A 15 -6.78 10.82 -1.42
N ILE A 16 -5.84 10.25 -0.67
CA ILE A 16 -5.10 9.05 -1.08
C ILE A 16 -6.05 7.86 -1.23
N VAL A 17 -6.94 7.64 -0.25
CA VAL A 17 -7.95 6.56 -0.28
C VAL A 17 -8.84 6.67 -1.51
N GLN A 18 -9.32 7.88 -1.85
CA GLN A 18 -10.13 8.11 -3.05
C GLN A 18 -9.36 7.79 -4.35
N LYS A 19 -8.06 8.13 -4.40
CA LYS A 19 -7.20 7.77 -5.54
C LYS A 19 -7.01 6.25 -5.62
N LEU A 20 -6.80 5.57 -4.49
CA LEU A 20 -6.64 4.12 -4.42
C LEU A 20 -7.90 3.38 -4.90
N TYR A 21 -9.11 3.80 -4.49
CA TYR A 21 -10.36 3.23 -5.00
C TYR A 21 -10.46 3.34 -6.53
N LYS A 22 -10.09 4.49 -7.11
CA LYS A 22 -10.09 4.68 -8.58
C LYS A 22 -9.07 3.78 -9.28
N MET A 23 -7.87 3.64 -8.71
CA MET A 23 -6.83 2.76 -9.27
C MET A 23 -7.22 1.29 -9.16
N ALA A 24 -7.84 0.89 -8.05
CA ALA A 24 -8.29 -0.46 -7.80
C ALA A 24 -9.29 -0.92 -8.88
N GLN A 25 -10.30 -0.09 -9.18
CA GLN A 25 -11.25 -0.34 -10.25
C GLN A 25 -10.58 -0.44 -11.64
N LYS A 26 -9.56 0.39 -11.90
CA LYS A 26 -8.85 0.39 -13.19
C LYS A 26 -7.98 -0.84 -13.39
N HIS A 27 -7.41 -1.40 -12.31
CA HIS A 27 -6.38 -2.44 -12.39
C HIS A 27 -6.85 -3.85 -12.01
N ASP A 28 -8.16 -4.03 -11.79
CA ASP A 28 -8.78 -5.27 -11.32
C ASP A 28 -8.15 -5.73 -9.99
N VAL A 29 -8.08 -4.77 -9.06
CA VAL A 29 -7.57 -4.95 -7.70
C VAL A 29 -8.71 -4.67 -6.74
N GLU A 30 -8.85 -5.53 -5.73
CA GLU A 30 -9.75 -5.30 -4.62
C GLU A 30 -9.09 -4.31 -3.66
N PHE A 31 -9.79 -3.22 -3.35
CA PHE A 31 -9.35 -2.24 -2.35
C PHE A 31 -10.51 -1.94 -1.41
N GLN A 32 -10.23 -1.98 -0.11
CA GLN A 32 -11.19 -1.64 0.92
C GLN A 32 -10.46 -0.95 2.07
N GLY A 33 -10.95 0.21 2.48
CA GLY A 33 -10.34 0.97 3.55
C GLY A 33 -10.88 2.38 3.69
N ASP A 34 -10.42 3.04 4.75
CA ASP A 34 -10.69 4.42 5.13
C ASP A 34 -9.37 5.18 5.38
N SER A 35 -9.45 6.42 5.89
CA SER A 35 -8.29 7.26 6.18
C SER A 35 -7.37 6.73 7.28
N ALA A 36 -7.79 5.73 8.06
CA ALA A 36 -7.00 5.13 9.13
C ALA A 36 -6.44 3.76 8.75
N THR A 37 -7.23 2.88 8.13
CA THR A 37 -6.81 1.50 7.84
C THR A 37 -7.47 0.94 6.59
N GLY A 38 -6.84 -0.06 5.99
CA GLY A 38 -7.44 -0.81 4.91
C GLY A 38 -6.49 -1.81 4.29
N PHE A 39 -6.93 -2.39 3.17
CA PHE A 39 -6.14 -3.35 2.41
C PHE A 39 -6.38 -3.23 0.91
N ALA A 40 -5.38 -3.71 0.16
CA ALA A 40 -5.40 -3.89 -1.28
C ALA A 40 -4.97 -5.33 -1.60
N LYS A 41 -5.76 -6.03 -2.41
CA LYS A 41 -5.51 -7.41 -2.81
C LYS A 41 -5.80 -7.61 -4.29
N GLY A 42 -4.89 -8.26 -5.00
CA GLY A 42 -5.08 -8.55 -6.42
C GLY A 42 -3.86 -9.25 -6.97
N LYS A 43 -3.99 -9.96 -8.10
CA LYS A 43 -2.84 -10.50 -8.86
C LYS A 43 -1.77 -11.23 -8.01
N GLY A 44 -2.20 -11.90 -6.94
CA GLY A 44 -1.32 -12.65 -6.02
C GLY A 44 -0.62 -11.83 -4.93
N PHE A 45 -0.88 -10.52 -4.82
CA PHE A 45 -0.43 -9.69 -3.71
C PHE A 45 -1.57 -9.42 -2.71
N HIS A 46 -1.19 -9.19 -1.45
CA HIS A 46 -2.06 -8.65 -0.40
C HIS A 46 -1.23 -7.66 0.43
N VAL A 47 -1.73 -6.44 0.53
CA VAL A 47 -1.10 -5.32 1.25
C VAL A 47 -2.14 -4.70 2.16
N GLU A 48 -1.78 -4.48 3.41
CA GLU A 48 -2.56 -3.74 4.40
C GLU A 48 -1.89 -2.40 4.65
N TYR A 49 -2.66 -1.37 4.99
CA TYR A 49 -2.12 -0.08 5.39
C TYR A 49 -2.74 0.37 6.71
N LYS A 50 -1.95 1.14 7.46
CA LYS A 50 -2.38 1.79 8.70
C LYS A 50 -1.80 3.19 8.77
N VAL A 51 -2.65 4.18 8.97
CA VAL A 51 -2.30 5.58 9.11
C VAL A 51 -2.42 5.98 10.57
N GLU A 52 -1.38 6.62 11.09
CA GLU A 52 -1.30 7.16 12.44
C GLU A 52 -0.81 8.61 12.35
N GLY A 53 -1.74 9.56 12.40
CA GLY A 53 -1.44 10.97 12.16
C GLY A 53 -1.02 11.22 10.71
N THR A 54 0.21 11.69 10.52
CA THR A 54 0.80 11.88 9.18
C THR A 54 1.59 10.67 8.69
N MET A 55 1.75 9.62 9.51
CA MET A 55 2.56 8.45 9.17
C MET A 55 1.70 7.32 8.65
N CYS A 56 2.09 6.68 7.55
CA CYS A 56 1.44 5.50 7.01
C CYS A 56 2.40 4.32 7.00
N THR A 57 1.95 3.20 7.56
CA THR A 57 2.63 1.91 7.51
C THR A 57 1.94 1.02 6.49
N LEU A 58 2.67 0.61 5.46
CA LEU A 58 2.23 -0.41 4.51
C LEU A 58 2.81 -1.75 4.92
N THR A 59 1.99 -2.80 4.93
CA THR A 59 2.37 -4.17 5.28
C THR A 59 1.97 -5.13 4.18
N VAL A 60 2.95 -5.69 3.47
CA VAL A 60 2.72 -6.74 2.47
C VAL A 60 2.62 -8.08 3.18
N THR A 61 1.40 -8.60 3.26
CA THR A 61 1.10 -9.90 3.90
C THR A 61 1.27 -11.07 2.93
N LYS A 62 1.08 -10.82 1.63
CA LYS A 62 1.29 -11.81 0.58
C LYS A 62 1.97 -11.18 -0.62
N LYS A 63 3.06 -11.80 -1.08
CA LYS A 63 3.72 -11.44 -2.34
C LYS A 63 3.33 -12.41 -3.46
N PRO A 64 3.37 -11.98 -4.72
CA PRO A 64 3.30 -12.90 -5.86
C PRO A 64 4.48 -13.90 -5.82
N MET A 65 4.25 -15.12 -6.29
CA MET A 65 5.23 -16.23 -6.22
C MET A 65 6.57 -15.87 -6.89
N LEU A 66 6.52 -15.23 -8.06
CA LEU A 66 7.68 -14.93 -8.90
C LEU A 66 8.43 -13.64 -8.54
N ILE A 67 7.91 -12.85 -7.60
CA ILE A 67 8.51 -11.57 -7.24
C ILE A 67 9.37 -11.73 -5.98
N PRO A 68 10.67 -11.37 -5.99
CA PRO A 68 11.52 -11.45 -4.81
C PRO A 68 11.18 -10.35 -3.79
N TRP A 69 11.42 -10.61 -2.51
CA TRP A 69 11.16 -9.64 -1.44
C TRP A 69 11.96 -8.34 -1.59
N THR A 70 13.20 -8.43 -2.06
CA THR A 70 14.04 -7.26 -2.32
C THR A 70 13.42 -6.28 -3.31
N LEU A 71 12.70 -6.80 -4.33
CA LEU A 71 11.97 -5.95 -5.27
C LEU A 71 10.72 -5.34 -4.63
N VAL A 72 10.01 -6.09 -3.78
CA VAL A 72 8.86 -5.55 -3.03
C VAL A 72 9.31 -4.41 -2.12
N GLU A 73 10.37 -4.62 -1.34
CA GLU A 73 10.95 -3.62 -0.43
C GLU A 73 11.38 -2.36 -1.20
N SER A 74 12.10 -2.52 -2.32
CA SER A 74 12.52 -1.38 -3.14
C SER A 74 11.33 -0.57 -3.70
N GLN A 75 10.23 -1.22 -4.09
CA GLN A 75 9.04 -0.52 -4.58
C GLN A 75 8.30 0.19 -3.43
N LEU A 76 8.21 -0.45 -2.27
CA LEU A 76 7.60 0.13 -1.07
C LEU A 76 8.37 1.38 -0.60
N GLU A 77 9.70 1.31 -0.54
CA GLU A 77 10.54 2.45 -0.14
C GLU A 77 10.38 3.63 -1.11
N LYS A 78 10.27 3.38 -2.41
CA LYS A 78 10.06 4.43 -3.42
C LYS A 78 8.78 5.22 -3.23
N LEU A 79 7.72 4.60 -2.69
CA LEU A 79 6.45 5.28 -2.44
C LEU A 79 6.61 6.45 -1.45
N PHE A 80 7.56 6.33 -0.52
CA PHE A 80 7.83 7.34 0.49
C PHE A 80 9.04 8.21 0.14
N ASN A 81 10.08 7.63 -0.49
CA ASN A 81 11.36 8.30 -0.73
C ASN A 81 11.43 9.16 -2.00
N ASN A 82 10.57 8.97 -3.02
CA ASN A 82 10.51 9.91 -4.15
C ASN A 82 9.55 11.05 -3.81
N GLY A 83 10.10 12.14 -3.25
CA GLY A 83 9.49 13.47 -3.17
C GLY A 83 10.16 14.42 -4.15
#